data_AF-A0A1C5IYT8-F1
#
_entry.id   AF-A0A1C5IYT8-F1
#
_cell.length_a   1.000
_cell.length_b   1.000
_cell.length_c   1.000
_cell.angle_alpha   90.00
_cell.angle_beta   90.00
_cell.angle_gamma   90.00
#
_symmetry.space_group_name_H-M   'P 1'
#
loop_
_entity.id
_entity.type
_entity.pdbx_description
1 polymer ?
#
loop_
_entity_poly.entity_id
_entity_poly.type
_entity_poly.pdbx_seq_one_letter_code
_entity_poly.pdbx_strand_id
1 'polypeptide(L)'
;MSPHDASSEASTAQDSAVEPWAEAILRFIDYGIEVDALIEMHLSGLGHAKKFPQLLEITNPTPDALTIARRRADIALKIEVSGSHLMYAHCLLGLWSALEAMVEDLAGAWMKAVPEVLERAAFSKVRIPLAEFTRLSEDDRIRLLISEAQRDLRTELASGVTRFERLLEAVGLDGAVDADVRKTIFEMWQSRNILAHRAGICDRKFTDSCPWLDYQPGDKLRIDAERFERYNQALMSYSLALFNRCRKHFNLSLIEAAAPVPSVPNQAERNSHR
;
A
#
# COMPACT_ATOMS: atom_id res chain seq x y z
N MET A 1 -53.90 -37.05 12.32
CA MET A 1 -54.00 -35.81 11.53
C MET A 1 -52.95 -34.86 12.06
N SER A 2 -52.02 -34.50 11.18
CA SER A 2 -50.65 -34.09 11.50
C SER A 2 -50.52 -32.69 12.09
N PRO A 3 -49.56 -32.48 13.00
CA PRO A 3 -48.94 -31.19 13.25
C PRO A 3 -47.70 -31.09 12.35
N HIS A 4 -47.78 -30.31 11.28
CA HIS A 4 -46.61 -29.91 10.50
C HIS A 4 -46.57 -28.38 10.44
N ASP A 5 -45.34 -27.87 10.39
CA ASP A 5 -44.93 -26.48 10.18
C ASP A 5 -44.82 -25.57 11.42
N ALA A 6 -43.80 -25.87 12.21
CA ALA A 6 -43.10 -24.88 13.03
C ALA A 6 -41.61 -25.24 13.13
N SER A 7 -40.89 -25.34 12.00
CA SER A 7 -39.43 -25.55 11.97
C SER A 7 -38.85 -25.19 10.60
N SER A 8 -38.73 -23.90 10.27
CA SER A 8 -37.81 -23.45 9.21
C SER A 8 -37.66 -21.93 9.23
N GLU A 9 -37.07 -21.37 10.28
CA GLU A 9 -36.54 -20.01 10.27
C GLU A 9 -35.51 -19.86 11.40
N ALA A 10 -34.45 -20.66 11.33
CA ALA A 10 -33.28 -20.52 12.18
C ALA A 10 -32.03 -20.79 11.33
N SER A 11 -31.76 -19.91 10.38
CA SER A 11 -30.46 -19.83 9.73
C SER A 11 -30.32 -18.44 9.11
N THR A 12 -29.08 -17.97 9.04
CA THR A 12 -28.61 -16.74 8.38
C THR A 12 -28.86 -15.41 9.08
N ALA A 13 -28.29 -15.26 10.28
CA ALA A 13 -27.72 -13.99 10.73
C ALA A 13 -26.57 -14.27 11.70
N GLN A 14 -25.57 -15.01 11.23
CA GLN A 14 -24.28 -15.05 11.89
C GLN A 14 -23.57 -13.79 11.42
N ASP A 15 -23.63 -12.73 12.22
CA ASP A 15 -22.75 -11.57 12.06
C ASP A 15 -21.34 -12.12 11.96
N SER A 16 -20.81 -12.19 10.73
CA SER A 16 -19.47 -12.70 10.50
C SER A 16 -18.52 -11.62 10.99
N ALA A 17 -18.22 -11.64 12.29
CA ALA A 17 -17.15 -10.83 12.84
C ALA A 17 -15.92 -11.08 11.99
N VAL A 18 -15.42 -10.02 11.36
CA VAL A 18 -14.17 -10.09 10.60
C VAL A 18 -13.09 -10.58 11.55
N GLU A 19 -12.37 -11.62 11.14
CA GLU A 19 -11.29 -12.17 11.95
C GLU A 19 -10.30 -11.05 12.33
N PRO A 20 -9.86 -10.93 13.59
CA PRO A 20 -9.02 -9.79 14.02
C PRO A 20 -7.74 -9.60 13.22
N TRP A 21 -7.15 -10.69 12.68
CA TRP A 21 -5.97 -10.61 11.80
C TRP A 21 -6.28 -10.01 10.42
N ALA A 22 -7.52 -10.14 9.94
CA ALA A 22 -7.93 -9.62 8.64
C ALA A 22 -8.02 -8.09 8.66
N GLU A 23 -8.30 -7.48 9.82
CA GLU A 23 -8.47 -6.04 9.97
C GLU A 23 -7.22 -5.26 9.53
N ALA A 24 -6.02 -5.74 9.84
CA ALA A 24 -4.77 -5.10 9.41
C ALA A 24 -4.69 -4.98 7.88
N ILE A 25 -5.02 -6.06 7.17
CA ILE A 25 -4.99 -6.10 5.69
C ILE A 25 -6.12 -5.25 5.10
N LEU A 26 -7.32 -5.29 5.71
CA LEU A 26 -8.45 -4.47 5.26
C LEU A 26 -8.17 -2.97 5.41
N ARG A 27 -7.59 -2.53 6.54
CA ARG A 27 -7.17 -1.12 6.71
C ARG A 27 -6.17 -0.67 5.64
N PHE A 28 -5.26 -1.56 5.22
CA PHE A 28 -4.34 -1.26 4.12
C PHE A 28 -5.06 -1.13 2.77
N ILE A 29 -6.03 -2.01 2.49
CA ILE A 29 -6.84 -1.95 1.28
C ILE A 29 -7.67 -0.66 1.26
N ASP A 30 -8.32 -0.32 2.38
CA ASP A 30 -9.10 0.91 2.53
C ASP A 30 -8.22 2.15 2.29
N TYR A 31 -7.01 2.17 2.86
CA TYR A 31 -6.05 3.23 2.59
C TYR A 31 -5.65 3.31 1.10
N GLY A 32 -5.50 2.16 0.42
CA GLY A 32 -5.28 2.11 -1.03
C GLY A 32 -6.42 2.75 -1.81
N ILE A 33 -7.67 2.46 -1.45
CA ILE A 33 -8.87 3.06 -2.05
C ILE A 33 -8.90 4.57 -1.83
N GLU A 34 -8.56 5.04 -0.62
CA GLU A 34 -8.47 6.48 -0.33
C GLU A 34 -7.38 7.17 -1.16
N VAL A 35 -6.25 6.50 -1.39
CA VAL A 35 -5.17 7.01 -2.26
C VAL A 35 -5.63 7.11 -3.71
N ASP A 36 -6.35 6.12 -4.24
CA ASP A 36 -6.90 6.16 -5.60
C ASP A 36 -7.93 7.29 -5.74
N ALA A 37 -8.82 7.46 -4.75
CA ALA A 37 -9.77 8.57 -4.72
C ALA A 37 -9.07 9.93 -4.68
N LEU A 38 -7.97 10.07 -3.92
CA LEU A 38 -7.16 11.29 -3.88
C LEU A 38 -6.54 11.60 -5.25
N ILE A 39 -6.04 10.57 -5.96
CA ILE A 39 -5.48 10.72 -7.31
C ILE A 39 -6.58 11.17 -8.28
N GLU A 40 -7.73 10.52 -8.27
CA GLU A 40 -8.86 10.89 -9.13
C GLU A 40 -9.32 12.34 -8.88
N MET A 41 -9.49 12.71 -7.61
CA MET A 41 -9.84 14.07 -7.22
C MET A 41 -8.80 15.10 -7.68
N HIS A 42 -7.51 14.78 -7.56
CA HIS A 42 -6.43 15.64 -8.01
C HIS A 42 -6.51 15.87 -9.53
N LEU A 43 -6.60 14.79 -10.31
CA LEU A 43 -6.66 14.87 -11.78
C LEU A 43 -7.92 15.60 -12.26
N SER A 44 -9.08 15.32 -11.64
CA SER A 44 -10.33 16.03 -11.91
C SER A 44 -10.23 17.52 -11.57
N GLY A 45 -9.63 17.85 -10.42
CA GLY A 45 -9.39 19.22 -9.98
C GLY A 45 -8.50 20.02 -10.96
N LEU A 46 -7.43 19.41 -11.48
CA LEU A 46 -6.61 20.00 -12.53
C LEU A 46 -7.44 20.28 -13.80
N GLY A 47 -8.26 19.31 -14.21
CA GLY A 47 -9.17 19.45 -15.34
C GLY A 47 -10.12 20.63 -15.18
N HIS A 48 -10.74 20.79 -14.01
CA HIS A 48 -11.62 21.91 -13.69
C HIS A 48 -10.87 23.24 -13.67
N ALA A 49 -9.72 23.32 -13.00
CA ALA A 49 -8.94 24.54 -12.87
C ALA A 49 -8.54 25.12 -14.23
N LYS A 50 -8.22 24.27 -15.21
CA LYS A 50 -7.89 24.69 -16.58
C LYS A 50 -9.07 25.29 -17.34
N LYS A 51 -10.28 24.75 -17.17
CA LYS A 51 -11.49 25.18 -17.89
C LYS A 51 -12.20 26.37 -17.22
N PHE A 52 -11.95 26.57 -15.92
CA PHE A 52 -12.65 27.56 -15.12
C PHE A 52 -12.57 29.01 -15.63
N PRO A 53 -11.42 29.52 -16.12
CA PRO A 53 -11.35 30.89 -16.65
C PRO A 53 -12.34 31.16 -17.79
N GLN A 54 -12.50 30.20 -18.71
CA GLN A 54 -13.41 30.33 -19.86
C GLN A 54 -14.87 30.37 -19.42
N LEU A 55 -15.23 29.53 -18.44
CA LEU A 55 -16.57 29.55 -17.85
C LEU A 55 -16.84 30.87 -17.13
N LEU A 56 -15.84 31.38 -16.41
CA LEU A 56 -15.95 32.59 -15.63
C LEU A 56 -16.09 33.84 -16.52
N GLU A 57 -15.44 33.90 -17.69
CA GLU A 57 -15.57 35.01 -18.65
C GLU A 57 -17.03 35.24 -19.11
N ILE A 58 -17.82 34.17 -19.20
CA ILE A 58 -19.24 34.23 -19.62
C ILE A 58 -20.11 34.92 -18.56
N THR A 59 -19.69 34.92 -17.28
CA THR A 59 -20.48 35.48 -16.18
C THR A 59 -20.19 36.96 -15.89
N ASN A 60 -19.48 37.66 -16.78
CA ASN A 60 -19.02 39.04 -16.59
C ASN A 60 -18.33 39.26 -15.22
N PRO A 61 -17.23 38.53 -14.95
CA PRO A 61 -16.61 38.48 -13.63
C PRO A 61 -15.84 39.76 -13.34
N THR A 62 -15.48 39.98 -12.08
CA THR A 62 -14.53 41.05 -11.76
C THR A 62 -13.14 40.74 -12.36
N PRO A 63 -12.35 41.77 -12.73
CA PRO A 63 -10.99 41.56 -13.24
C PRO A 63 -10.09 40.74 -12.30
N ASP A 64 -10.26 40.90 -10.99
CA ASP A 64 -9.51 40.15 -9.98
C ASP A 64 -9.86 38.66 -9.97
N ALA A 65 -11.15 38.33 -10.05
CA ALA A 65 -11.61 36.94 -10.08
C ALA A 65 -11.08 36.21 -11.32
N LEU A 66 -11.09 36.88 -12.48
CA LEU A 66 -10.54 36.34 -13.72
C LEU A 66 -9.02 36.15 -13.64
N THR A 67 -8.31 37.10 -13.01
CA THR A 67 -6.85 37.00 -12.81
C THR A 67 -6.48 35.81 -11.92
N ILE A 68 -7.20 35.58 -10.82
CA ILE A 68 -7.01 34.42 -9.95
C ILE A 68 -7.29 33.11 -10.69
N ALA A 69 -8.38 33.06 -11.47
CA ALA A 69 -8.74 31.87 -12.24
C ALA A 69 -7.66 31.52 -13.27
N ARG A 70 -7.17 32.50 -14.04
CA ARG A 70 -6.10 32.31 -15.03
C ARG A 70 -4.81 31.81 -14.37
N ARG A 71 -4.41 32.42 -13.24
CA ARG A 71 -3.24 31.95 -12.48
C ARG A 71 -3.39 30.49 -12.03
N ARG A 72 -4.57 30.06 -11.59
CA ARG A 72 -4.83 28.65 -11.22
C ARG A 72 -4.74 27.71 -12.43
N ALA A 73 -5.27 28.12 -13.57
CA ALA A 73 -5.15 27.37 -14.82
C ALA A 73 -3.67 27.18 -15.23
N ASP A 74 -2.85 28.23 -15.13
CA ASP A 74 -1.42 28.16 -15.43
C ASP A 74 -0.67 27.19 -14.51
N ILE A 75 -1.00 27.18 -13.21
CA ILE A 75 -0.45 26.23 -12.25
C ILE A 75 -0.88 24.80 -12.62
N ALA A 76 -2.15 24.58 -12.93
CA ALA A 76 -2.67 23.27 -13.28
C ALA A 76 -1.99 22.71 -14.55
N LEU A 77 -1.78 23.55 -15.57
CA LEU A 77 -1.03 23.19 -16.78
C LEU A 77 0.42 22.77 -16.46
N LYS A 78 1.12 23.51 -15.58
CA LYS A 78 2.48 23.16 -15.17
C LYS A 78 2.54 21.81 -14.44
N ILE A 79 1.56 21.53 -13.59
CA ILE A 79 1.47 20.24 -12.87
C ILE A 79 1.24 19.10 -13.89
N GLU A 80 0.32 19.28 -14.82
CA GLU A 80 0.02 18.28 -15.86
C GLU A 80 1.23 18.03 -16.77
N VAL A 81 1.94 19.07 -17.20
CA VAL A 81 3.18 18.95 -17.99
C VAL A 81 4.26 18.18 -17.22
N SER A 82 4.29 18.29 -15.89
CA SER A 82 5.19 17.49 -15.04
C SER A 82 4.73 16.04 -14.84
N GLY A 83 3.58 15.65 -15.39
CA GLY A 83 2.96 14.33 -15.23
C GLY A 83 2.41 14.07 -13.83
N SER A 84 2.09 15.13 -13.08
CA SER A 84 1.66 15.04 -11.66
C SER A 84 2.63 14.24 -10.78
N HIS A 85 3.92 14.23 -11.12
CA HIS A 85 4.93 13.40 -10.47
C HIS A 85 4.94 13.52 -8.94
N LEU A 86 4.82 14.75 -8.44
CA LEU A 86 4.87 15.01 -7.00
C LEU A 86 3.70 14.36 -6.26
N MET A 87 2.50 14.36 -6.85
CA MET A 87 1.34 13.67 -6.28
C MET A 87 1.61 12.16 -6.19
N TYR A 88 2.01 11.52 -7.29
CA TYR A 88 2.31 10.09 -7.30
C TYR A 88 3.45 9.72 -6.34
N ALA A 89 4.46 10.58 -6.21
CA ALA A 89 5.54 10.39 -5.23
C ALA A 89 5.02 10.39 -3.79
N HIS A 90 4.12 11.31 -3.43
CA HIS A 90 3.51 11.33 -2.10
C HIS A 90 2.60 10.13 -1.84
N CYS A 91 1.77 9.75 -2.82
CA CYS A 91 0.94 8.55 -2.74
C CYS A 91 1.80 7.29 -2.56
N LEU A 92 2.92 7.17 -3.29
CA LEU A 92 3.85 6.04 -3.16
C LEU A 92 4.47 5.97 -1.76
N LEU A 93 4.89 7.12 -1.21
CA LEU A 93 5.41 7.21 0.14
C LEU A 93 4.37 6.76 1.18
N GLY A 94 3.12 7.22 1.03
CA GLY A 94 2.00 6.84 1.88
C GLY A 94 1.73 5.33 1.84
N LEU A 95 1.60 4.76 0.63
CA LEU A 95 1.35 3.33 0.44
C LEU A 95 2.47 2.46 1.01
N TRP A 96 3.74 2.88 0.84
CA TRP A 96 4.86 2.15 1.43
C TRP A 96 4.76 2.10 2.95
N SER A 97 4.51 3.24 3.59
CA SER A 97 4.37 3.30 5.05
C SER A 97 3.12 2.57 5.56
N ALA A 98 2.02 2.60 4.81
CA ALA A 98 0.84 1.81 5.11
C ALA A 98 1.11 0.30 5.03
N LEU A 99 1.92 -0.15 4.06
CA LEU A 99 2.33 -1.55 3.94
C LEU A 99 3.21 -1.97 5.12
N GLU A 100 4.15 -1.14 5.53
CA GLU A 100 4.99 -1.39 6.73
C GLU A 100 4.11 -1.60 7.96
N ALA A 101 3.18 -0.67 8.21
CA ALA A 101 2.23 -0.76 9.32
C ALA A 101 1.34 -2.01 9.21
N MET A 102 0.84 -2.32 8.01
CA MET A 102 0.00 -3.51 7.78
C MET A 102 0.73 -4.81 8.16
N VAL A 103 1.99 -4.96 7.76
CA VAL A 103 2.76 -6.18 8.06
C VAL A 103 3.03 -6.31 9.56
N GLU A 104 3.36 -5.21 10.25
CA GLU A 104 3.58 -5.21 11.69
C GLU A 104 2.29 -5.48 12.47
N ASP A 105 1.19 -4.82 12.10
CA ASP A 105 -0.13 -5.05 12.69
C ASP A 105 -0.62 -6.48 12.45
N LEU A 106 -0.40 -7.02 11.25
CA LEU A 106 -0.74 -8.40 10.92
C LEU A 106 0.04 -9.37 11.79
N ALA A 107 1.36 -9.18 11.93
CA ALA A 107 2.18 -10.02 12.80
C ALA A 107 1.69 -9.96 14.26
N GLY A 108 1.32 -8.77 14.76
CA GLY A 108 0.80 -8.60 16.11
C GLY A 108 -0.56 -9.27 16.32
N ALA A 109 -1.49 -9.08 15.39
CA ALA A 109 -2.79 -9.74 15.43
C ALA A 109 -2.65 -11.27 15.30
N TRP A 110 -1.70 -11.73 14.48
CA TRP A 110 -1.40 -13.15 14.32
C TRP A 110 -0.89 -13.79 15.61
N MET A 111 0.01 -13.10 16.34
CA MET A 111 0.50 -13.59 17.64
C MET A 111 -0.61 -13.73 18.69
N LYS A 112 -1.68 -12.92 18.61
CA LYS A 112 -2.87 -13.09 19.47
C LYS A 112 -3.73 -14.27 19.04
N ALA A 113 -3.92 -14.44 17.73
CA ALA A 113 -4.77 -15.48 17.17
C ALA A 113 -4.13 -16.88 17.26
N VAL A 114 -2.80 -16.95 17.20
CA VAL A 114 -2.01 -18.19 17.24
C VAL A 114 -0.88 -18.05 18.27
N PRO A 115 -1.16 -18.12 19.59
CA PRO A 115 -0.18 -17.87 20.64
C PRO A 115 1.03 -18.81 20.61
N GLU A 116 0.90 -19.99 20.01
CA GLU A 116 1.96 -20.99 19.85
C GLU A 116 3.18 -20.44 19.08
N VAL A 117 3.00 -19.37 18.29
CA VAL A 117 4.12 -18.72 17.60
C VAL A 117 5.16 -18.15 18.57
N LEU A 118 4.79 -17.85 19.82
CA LEU A 118 5.70 -17.37 20.87
C LEU A 118 6.76 -18.41 21.26
N GLU A 119 6.49 -19.70 21.01
CA GLU A 119 7.44 -20.78 21.29
C GLU A 119 8.57 -20.86 20.26
N ARG A 120 8.46 -20.13 19.13
CA ARG A 120 9.43 -20.19 18.05
C ARG A 120 10.74 -19.51 18.43
N ALA A 121 11.81 -19.89 17.73
CA ALA A 121 13.18 -19.44 18.01
C ALA A 121 13.36 -17.92 18.00
N ALA A 122 12.55 -17.21 17.19
CA ALA A 122 12.59 -15.76 17.08
C ALA A 122 12.08 -15.04 18.33
N PHE A 123 11.19 -15.65 19.13
CA PHE A 123 10.60 -15.04 20.31
C PHE A 123 11.10 -15.65 21.62
N SER A 124 11.37 -16.96 21.65
CA SER A 124 11.86 -17.67 22.84
C SER A 124 13.22 -17.17 23.38
N LYS A 125 13.99 -16.44 22.57
CA LYS A 125 15.30 -15.88 22.95
C LYS A 125 15.27 -14.39 23.28
N VAL A 126 14.14 -13.73 23.08
CA VAL A 126 13.98 -12.28 23.31
C VAL A 126 14.19 -11.99 24.80
N ARG A 127 15.04 -11.00 25.09
CA ARG A 127 15.38 -10.59 26.47
C ARG A 127 14.71 -9.27 26.79
N ILE A 128 13.69 -9.30 27.65
CA ILE A 128 12.98 -8.10 28.11
C ILE A 128 13.01 -8.04 29.63
N PRO A 129 13.28 -6.88 30.25
CA PRO A 129 13.14 -6.71 31.70
C PRO A 129 11.72 -7.03 32.19
N LEU A 130 11.58 -8.01 33.08
CA LEU A 130 10.26 -8.48 33.54
C LEU A 130 9.41 -7.38 34.21
N ALA A 131 10.06 -6.47 34.94
CA ALA A 131 9.37 -5.36 35.60
C ALA A 131 8.78 -4.35 34.60
N GLU A 132 9.38 -4.19 33.42
CA GLU A 132 8.85 -3.38 32.34
C GLU A 132 7.72 -4.13 31.63
N PHE A 133 7.97 -5.38 31.23
CA PHE A 133 7.01 -6.21 30.50
C PHE A 133 5.67 -6.37 31.22
N THR A 134 5.70 -6.60 32.53
CA THR A 134 4.47 -6.81 33.33
C THR A 134 3.60 -5.56 33.45
N ARG A 135 4.16 -4.36 33.26
CA ARG A 135 3.42 -3.08 33.32
C ARG A 135 2.76 -2.70 32.00
N LEU A 136 3.18 -3.32 30.90
CA LEU A 136 2.62 -3.07 29.57
C LEU A 136 1.25 -3.73 29.41
N SER A 137 0.40 -3.10 28.58
CA SER A 137 -0.82 -3.72 28.07
C SER A 137 -0.49 -4.93 27.19
N GLU A 138 -1.46 -5.80 26.90
CA GLU A 138 -1.25 -6.92 25.99
C GLU A 138 -0.74 -6.46 24.61
N ASP A 139 -1.34 -5.40 24.06
CA ASP A 139 -0.96 -4.82 22.79
C ASP A 139 0.48 -4.29 22.80
N ASP A 140 0.86 -3.57 23.86
CA ASP A 140 2.21 -3.02 23.99
C ASP A 140 3.25 -4.11 24.23
N ARG A 141 2.89 -5.20 24.92
CA ARG A 141 3.77 -6.39 25.06
C ARG A 141 4.05 -7.02 23.70
N ILE A 142 3.04 -7.17 22.85
CA ILE A 142 3.19 -7.75 21.52
C ILE A 142 4.03 -6.83 20.62
N ARG A 143 3.77 -5.52 20.62
CA ARG A 143 4.59 -4.54 19.90
C ARG A 143 6.05 -4.57 20.35
N LEU A 144 6.30 -4.67 21.65
CA LEU A 144 7.65 -4.81 22.19
C LEU A 144 8.33 -6.09 21.70
N LEU A 145 7.65 -7.23 21.75
CA LEU A 145 8.17 -8.51 21.25
C LEU A 145 8.50 -8.46 19.76
N ILE A 146 7.64 -7.87 18.94
CA ILE A 146 7.88 -7.67 17.50
C ILE A 146 9.11 -6.79 17.28
N SER A 147 9.19 -5.65 17.99
CA SER A 147 10.34 -4.74 17.89
C SER A 147 11.66 -5.43 18.26
N GLU A 148 11.70 -6.20 19.35
CA GLU A 148 12.91 -6.94 19.72
C GLU A 148 13.25 -8.04 18.71
N ALA A 149 12.24 -8.78 18.21
CA ALA A 149 12.46 -9.78 17.16
C ALA A 149 12.99 -9.16 15.86
N GLN A 150 12.44 -8.02 15.43
CA GLN A 150 12.90 -7.27 14.25
C GLN A 150 14.37 -6.83 14.38
N ARG A 151 14.78 -6.38 15.58
CA ARG A 151 16.18 -6.01 15.87
C ARG A 151 17.11 -7.21 15.73
N ASP A 152 16.76 -8.35 16.30
CA ASP A 152 17.56 -9.59 16.23
C ASP A 152 17.63 -10.13 14.79
N LEU A 153 16.53 -10.09 14.06
CA LEU A 153 16.42 -10.51 12.66
C LEU A 153 17.04 -9.51 11.66
N ARG A 154 17.42 -8.32 12.15
CA ARG A 154 17.95 -7.20 11.35
C ARG A 154 17.07 -6.90 10.13
N THR A 155 15.76 -6.84 10.35
CA THR A 155 14.76 -6.59 9.30
C THR A 155 15.02 -5.24 8.60
N GLU A 156 15.44 -4.22 9.34
CA GLU A 156 15.82 -2.90 8.82
C GLU A 156 16.96 -2.92 7.79
N LEU A 157 17.81 -3.95 7.81
CA LEU A 157 18.89 -4.11 6.82
C LEU A 157 18.44 -4.84 5.56
N ALA A 158 17.27 -5.46 5.58
CA ALA A 158 16.70 -6.13 4.42
C ALA A 158 15.98 -5.15 3.50
N SER A 159 15.99 -5.47 2.21
CA SER A 159 15.44 -4.62 1.15
C SER A 159 14.14 -5.18 0.58
N GLY A 160 13.21 -4.30 0.20
CA GLY A 160 11.95 -4.68 -0.44
C GLY A 160 11.16 -5.68 0.41
N VAL A 161 10.53 -6.66 -0.25
CA VAL A 161 9.68 -7.65 0.42
C VAL A 161 10.44 -8.56 1.39
N THR A 162 11.75 -8.74 1.23
CA THR A 162 12.56 -9.58 2.12
C THR A 162 12.53 -9.10 3.57
N ARG A 163 12.39 -7.79 3.79
CA ARG A 163 12.21 -7.24 5.14
C ARG A 163 10.93 -7.74 5.80
N PHE A 164 9.84 -7.73 5.06
CA PHE A 164 8.54 -8.20 5.52
C PHE A 164 8.52 -9.72 5.72
N GLU A 165 9.03 -10.48 4.74
CA GLU A 165 9.05 -11.94 4.81
C GLU A 165 9.91 -12.45 5.97
N ARG A 166 10.99 -11.76 6.38
CA ARG A 166 11.74 -12.13 7.59
C ARG A 166 10.92 -11.99 8.88
N LEU A 167 10.11 -10.94 9.00
CA LEU A 167 9.23 -10.78 10.15
C LEU A 167 8.10 -11.81 10.10
N LEU A 168 7.51 -12.02 8.92
CA LEU A 168 6.46 -13.02 8.73
C LEU A 168 6.98 -14.44 8.98
N GLU A 169 8.24 -14.72 8.65
CA GLU A 169 8.91 -15.99 8.95
C GLU A 169 8.99 -16.23 10.46
N ALA A 170 9.20 -15.18 11.26
CA ALA A 170 9.21 -15.28 12.72
C ALA A 170 7.86 -15.75 13.29
N VAL A 171 6.75 -15.32 12.68
CA VAL A 171 5.37 -15.67 13.10
C VAL A 171 4.75 -16.82 12.29
N GLY A 172 5.39 -17.28 11.23
CA GLY A 172 5.03 -18.51 10.50
C GLY A 172 4.07 -18.26 9.35
N LEU A 173 4.10 -17.02 8.85
CA LEU A 173 3.30 -16.52 7.74
C LEU A 173 4.14 -16.19 6.50
N ASP A 174 5.43 -16.54 6.51
CA ASP A 174 6.26 -16.41 5.32
C ASP A 174 5.77 -17.31 4.18
N GLY A 175 6.22 -16.98 2.97
CA GLY A 175 5.94 -17.85 1.83
C GLY A 175 6.53 -17.35 0.53
N ALA A 176 6.23 -18.11 -0.52
CA ALA A 176 6.58 -17.71 -1.86
C ALA A 176 5.91 -16.36 -2.19
N VAL A 177 6.69 -15.48 -2.79
CA VAL A 177 6.23 -14.23 -3.41
C VAL A 177 6.62 -14.34 -4.87
N ASP A 178 5.65 -14.08 -5.74
CA ASP A 178 5.85 -14.03 -7.18
C ASP A 178 7.07 -13.16 -7.54
N ALA A 179 7.84 -13.57 -8.55
CA ALA A 179 9.12 -12.95 -8.89
C ALA A 179 8.93 -11.51 -9.38
N ASP A 180 7.88 -11.24 -10.14
CA ASP A 180 7.59 -9.91 -10.67
C ASP A 180 7.05 -8.99 -9.59
N VAL A 181 6.20 -9.51 -8.69
CA VAL A 181 5.77 -8.79 -7.48
C VAL A 181 6.97 -8.43 -6.61
N ARG A 182 7.86 -9.39 -6.33
CA ARG A 182 9.07 -9.18 -5.53
C ARG A 182 9.97 -8.11 -6.14
N LYS A 183 10.23 -8.19 -7.45
CA LYS A 183 11.06 -7.22 -8.18
C LYS A 183 10.44 -5.82 -8.14
N THR A 184 9.13 -5.73 -8.34
CA THR A 184 8.39 -4.46 -8.35
C THR A 184 8.35 -3.80 -6.97
N ILE A 185 8.12 -4.56 -5.89
CA ILE A 185 8.18 -4.04 -4.51
C ILE A 185 9.60 -3.59 -4.15
N PHE A 186 10.62 -4.33 -4.60
CA PHE A 186 12.01 -3.91 -4.41
C PHE A 186 12.32 -2.58 -5.13
N GLU A 187 11.84 -2.43 -6.36
CA GLU A 187 11.97 -1.18 -7.12
C GLU A 187 11.25 -0.01 -6.42
N MET A 188 10.04 -0.25 -5.91
CA MET A 188 9.28 0.74 -5.15
C MET A 188 10.03 1.16 -3.88
N TRP A 189 10.62 0.22 -3.14
CA TRP A 189 11.43 0.51 -1.95
C TRP A 189 12.63 1.41 -2.28
N GLN A 190 13.35 1.11 -3.36
CA GLN A 190 14.47 1.93 -3.82
C GLN A 190 14.00 3.33 -4.23
N SER A 191 12.89 3.39 -4.98
CA SER A 191 12.26 4.65 -5.39
C SER A 191 11.88 5.51 -4.18
N ARG A 192 11.23 4.92 -3.17
CA ARG A 192 10.87 5.57 -1.91
C ARG A 192 12.08 6.17 -1.20
N ASN A 193 13.19 5.42 -1.12
CA ASN A 193 14.40 5.90 -0.46
C ASN A 193 14.99 7.14 -1.16
N ILE A 194 15.02 7.14 -2.49
CA ILE A 194 15.49 8.28 -3.28
C ILE A 194 14.54 9.47 -3.17
N LEU A 195 13.23 9.26 -3.22
CA LEU A 195 12.24 10.31 -3.02
C LEU A 195 12.35 10.95 -1.63
N ALA A 196 12.41 10.14 -0.57
CA ALA A 196 12.41 10.61 0.81
C ALA A 196 13.74 11.27 1.25
N HIS A 197 14.88 10.74 0.81
CA HIS A 197 16.19 11.13 1.37
C HIS A 197 17.11 11.84 0.38
N ARG A 198 16.82 11.78 -0.93
CA ARG A 198 17.65 12.39 -1.98
C ARG A 198 16.87 13.39 -2.83
N ALA A 199 15.68 13.81 -2.38
CA ALA A 199 14.79 14.68 -3.12
C ALA A 199 14.54 14.17 -4.56
N GLY A 200 14.47 12.85 -4.75
CA GLY A 200 14.26 12.25 -6.07
C GLY A 200 15.49 12.22 -6.99
N ILE A 201 16.69 12.56 -6.51
CA ILE A 201 17.92 12.49 -7.32
C ILE A 201 18.54 11.10 -7.22
N CYS A 202 18.63 10.40 -8.36
CA CYS A 202 19.19 9.07 -8.47
C CYS A 202 20.68 9.08 -8.08
N ASP A 203 21.07 8.18 -7.18
CA ASP A 203 22.47 7.95 -6.84
C ASP A 203 22.99 6.63 -7.44
N ARG A 204 24.29 6.38 -7.28
CA ARG A 204 24.92 5.16 -7.79
C ARG A 204 24.30 3.89 -7.17
N LYS A 205 23.92 3.95 -5.90
CA LYS A 205 23.30 2.80 -5.22
C LYS A 205 21.94 2.46 -5.84
N PHE A 206 21.12 3.46 -6.15
CA PHE A 206 19.82 3.24 -6.80
C PHE A 206 19.98 2.64 -8.20
N THR A 207 20.86 3.23 -9.02
CA THR A 207 21.09 2.79 -10.41
C THR A 207 21.70 1.38 -10.47
N ASP A 208 22.63 1.05 -9.57
CA ASP A 208 23.18 -0.31 -9.44
C ASP A 208 22.13 -1.31 -8.94
N SER A 209 21.19 -0.88 -8.09
CA SER A 209 20.14 -1.76 -7.54
C SER A 209 18.99 -2.00 -8.52
N CYS A 210 18.66 -1.01 -9.34
CA CYS A 210 17.56 -1.04 -10.30
C CYS A 210 18.06 -0.75 -11.73
N PRO A 211 18.98 -1.58 -12.28
CA PRO A 211 19.60 -1.31 -13.59
C PRO A 211 18.59 -1.37 -14.74
N TRP A 212 17.45 -2.04 -14.56
CA TRP A 212 16.39 -2.12 -15.57
C TRP A 212 15.58 -0.83 -15.73
N LEU A 213 15.84 0.21 -14.93
CA LEU A 213 15.15 1.50 -15.02
C LEU A 213 15.86 2.53 -15.89
N ASP A 214 17.07 2.22 -16.37
CA ASP A 214 17.87 3.06 -17.27
C ASP A 214 18.09 4.51 -16.78
N TYR A 215 18.14 4.70 -15.46
CA TYR A 215 18.55 5.97 -14.86
C TYR A 215 20.06 6.05 -14.72
N GLN A 216 20.59 7.26 -14.82
CA GLN A 216 21.98 7.59 -14.51
C GLN A 216 22.09 8.33 -13.16
N PRO A 217 23.25 8.25 -12.47
CA PRO A 217 23.48 9.08 -11.29
C PRO A 217 23.33 10.56 -11.59
N GLY A 218 22.52 11.27 -10.80
CA GLY A 218 22.18 12.69 -11.00
C GLY A 218 20.83 12.91 -11.67
N ASP A 219 20.24 11.89 -12.31
CA ASP A 219 18.92 12.01 -12.91
C ASP A 219 17.84 12.25 -11.85
N LYS A 220 16.77 12.93 -12.27
CA LYS A 220 15.56 13.08 -11.45
C LYS A 220 14.64 11.89 -11.69
N LEU A 221 14.45 11.05 -10.67
CA LEU A 221 13.45 9.99 -10.68
C LEU A 221 12.05 10.60 -10.87
N ARG A 222 11.34 10.17 -11.91
CA ARG A 222 9.94 10.50 -12.14
C ARG A 222 9.06 9.27 -11.93
N ILE A 223 8.00 9.48 -11.15
CA ILE A 223 6.90 8.54 -10.94
C ILE A 223 5.71 9.11 -11.70
N ASP A 224 5.30 8.42 -12.75
CA ASP A 224 4.10 8.70 -13.52
C ASP A 224 2.97 7.74 -13.13
N ALA A 225 1.83 7.89 -13.79
CA ALA A 225 0.64 7.07 -13.55
C ALA A 225 0.91 5.58 -13.75
N GLU A 226 1.61 5.21 -14.83
CA GLU A 226 1.88 3.81 -15.17
C GLU A 226 2.77 3.15 -14.13
N ARG A 227 3.88 3.81 -13.75
CA ARG A 227 4.78 3.30 -12.72
C ARG A 227 4.09 3.20 -11.37
N PHE A 228 3.29 4.21 -11.00
CA PHE A 228 2.51 4.19 -9.77
C PHE A 228 1.54 3.02 -9.74
N GLU A 229 0.76 2.83 -10.81
CA GLU A 229 -0.21 1.75 -10.93
C GLU A 229 0.45 0.37 -10.81
N ARG A 230 1.59 0.17 -11.50
CA ARG A 230 2.36 -1.07 -11.39
C ARG A 230 2.81 -1.34 -9.94
N TYR A 231 3.23 -0.31 -9.21
CA TYR A 231 3.56 -0.46 -7.79
C TYR A 231 2.32 -0.83 -6.97
N ASN A 232 1.21 -0.11 -7.16
CA ASN A 232 -0.04 -0.36 -6.44
C ASN A 232 -0.53 -1.80 -6.64
N GLN A 233 -0.55 -2.28 -7.89
CA GLN A 233 -0.92 -3.66 -8.22
C GLN A 233 -0.01 -4.70 -7.57
N ALA A 234 1.30 -4.45 -7.51
CA ALA A 234 2.23 -5.35 -6.83
C ALA A 234 1.97 -5.39 -5.31
N LEU A 235 1.66 -4.24 -4.68
CA LEU A 235 1.28 -4.22 -3.27
C LEU A 235 -0.03 -4.99 -3.03
N MET A 236 -1.06 -4.77 -3.85
CA MET A 236 -2.34 -5.47 -3.71
C MET A 236 -2.20 -6.98 -3.91
N SER A 237 -1.38 -7.39 -4.88
CA SER A 237 -1.07 -8.81 -5.11
C SER A 237 -0.34 -9.43 -3.91
N TYR A 238 0.59 -8.70 -3.30
CA TYR A 238 1.28 -9.14 -2.10
C TYR A 238 0.33 -9.23 -0.89
N SER A 239 -0.52 -8.23 -0.66
CA SER A 239 -1.51 -8.23 0.41
C SER A 239 -2.52 -9.36 0.28
N LEU A 240 -2.98 -9.66 -0.94
CA LEU A 240 -3.83 -10.83 -1.22
C LEU A 240 -3.11 -12.15 -0.90
N ALA A 241 -1.82 -12.26 -1.24
CA ALA A 241 -1.02 -13.43 -0.89
C ALA A 241 -0.95 -13.62 0.64
N LEU A 242 -0.71 -12.55 1.41
CA LEU A 242 -0.72 -12.60 2.88
C LEU A 242 -2.09 -13.00 3.44
N PHE A 243 -3.16 -12.43 2.89
CA PHE A 243 -4.53 -12.75 3.27
C PHE A 243 -4.80 -14.25 3.05
N ASN A 244 -4.42 -14.79 1.91
CA ASN A 244 -4.58 -16.21 1.58
C ASN A 244 -3.73 -17.14 2.45
N ARG A 245 -2.53 -16.72 2.88
CA ARG A 245 -1.72 -17.49 3.85
C ARG A 245 -2.45 -17.62 5.19
N CYS A 246 -3.02 -16.51 5.69
CA CYS A 246 -3.81 -16.50 6.92
C CYS A 246 -5.06 -17.39 6.79
N ARG A 247 -5.81 -17.24 5.69
CA ARG A 247 -7.00 -18.06 5.42
C ARG A 247 -6.69 -19.55 5.36
N LYS A 248 -5.59 -19.92 4.69
CA LYS A 248 -5.15 -21.31 4.59
C LYS A 248 -4.90 -21.93 5.96
N HIS A 249 -4.27 -21.20 6.88
CA HIS A 249 -4.02 -21.69 8.24
C HIS A 249 -5.33 -22.01 8.98
N PHE A 250 -6.36 -21.17 8.83
CA PHE A 250 -7.68 -21.39 9.42
C PHE A 250 -8.61 -22.29 8.57
N ASN A 251 -8.09 -22.97 7.55
CA ASN A 251 -8.86 -23.82 6.63
C ASN A 251 -10.03 -23.09 5.93
N LEU A 252 -9.89 -21.79 5.67
CA LEU A 252 -10.86 -20.98 4.94
C LEU A 252 -10.56 -21.01 3.43
N SER A 253 -11.61 -20.93 2.60
CA SER A 253 -11.49 -20.91 1.13
C SER A 253 -10.59 -19.77 0.66
N LEU A 254 -9.64 -20.03 -0.23
CA LEU A 254 -8.77 -18.98 -0.76
C LEU A 254 -9.55 -17.98 -1.62
N ILE A 255 -9.09 -16.73 -1.66
CA ILE A 255 -9.58 -15.73 -2.59
C ILE A 255 -8.71 -15.79 -3.84
N GLU A 256 -9.33 -16.07 -4.97
CA GLU A 256 -8.66 -16.02 -6.26
C GLU A 256 -8.45 -14.55 -6.68
N ALA A 257 -7.28 -14.25 -7.21
CA ALA A 257 -7.08 -12.96 -7.86
C ALA A 257 -8.02 -12.88 -9.06
N ALA A 258 -8.78 -11.79 -9.16
CA ALA A 258 -9.52 -11.51 -10.38
C ALA A 258 -8.54 -11.49 -11.56
N ALA A 259 -8.94 -12.04 -12.71
CA ALA A 259 -8.15 -11.92 -13.92
C ALA A 259 -7.85 -10.43 -14.17
N PRO A 260 -6.62 -10.08 -14.60
CA PRO A 260 -6.28 -8.68 -14.85
C PRO A 260 -7.32 -8.09 -15.81
N VAL A 261 -7.98 -7.02 -15.39
CA VAL A 261 -8.88 -6.28 -16.26
C VAL A 261 -8.02 -5.76 -17.42
N PRO A 262 -8.36 -6.05 -18.68
CA PRO A 262 -7.56 -5.57 -19.81
C PRO A 262 -7.41 -4.06 -19.70
N SER A 263 -6.17 -3.59 -19.70
CA SER A 263 -5.86 -2.17 -19.55
C SER A 263 -6.63 -1.37 -20.60
N VAL A 264 -7.36 -0.34 -20.15
CA VAL A 264 -8.00 0.59 -21.07
C VAL A 264 -6.86 1.27 -21.86
N PRO A 265 -6.86 1.20 -23.21
CA PRO A 265 -5.78 1.79 -24.01
C PRO A 265 -5.58 3.25 -23.62
N ASN A 266 -4.32 3.63 -23.40
CA ASN A 266 -3.91 4.96 -23.00
C ASN A 266 -4.55 6.00 -23.94
N GLN A 267 -5.12 7.09 -23.41
CA GLN A 267 -5.75 8.14 -24.24
C GLN A 267 -4.77 8.73 -25.28
N ALA A 268 -3.45 8.62 -25.03
CA ALA A 268 -2.41 8.95 -26.00
C ALA A 268 -2.51 8.14 -27.31
N GLU A 269 -2.90 6.87 -27.26
CA GLU A 269 -3.09 6.02 -28.46
C GLU A 269 -4.37 6.37 -29.23
N ARG A 270 -5.39 6.91 -28.54
CA ARG A 270 -6.62 7.39 -29.21
C ARG A 270 -6.40 8.69 -29.98
N ASN A 271 -5.39 9.47 -29.61
CA ASN A 271 -5.09 10.75 -30.25
C ASN A 271 -4.04 10.65 -31.37
N SER A 272 -3.35 9.50 -31.53
CA SER A 272 -2.42 9.27 -32.65
C SER A 272 -3.12 8.83 -33.96
N HIS A 273 -4.44 8.64 -33.91
CA HIS A 273 -5.27 8.20 -35.03
C HIS A 273 -6.33 9.25 -35.45
N ARG A 274 -6.14 10.52 -35.09
CA ARG A 274 -6.98 11.65 -35.53
C ARG A 274 -6.17 12.73 -36.22
#